data_AF-A0A922DRF3-F1
#
_entry.id   AF-A0A922DRF3-F1
#
_cell.length_a   1.000
_cell.length_b   1.000
_cell.length_c   1.000
_cell.angle_alpha   90.00
_cell.angle_beta   90.00
_cell.angle_gamma   90.00
#
_symmetry.space_group_name_H-M   'P 1'
#
loop_
_entity.id
_entity.type
_entity.pdbx_description
1 polymer ?
#
loop_
_entity_poly.entity_id
_entity_poly.type
_entity_poly.pdbx_seq_one_letter_code
_entity_poly.pdbx_strand_id
1 'polypeptide(L)'
;MHPGNILVRVTHSKPSHKQIFRSKPLVILLDVGLTAELSKKDRVNLLDFFKAVALQDGRTAAECTLRLSKQQNCPNPRAFIEEVEKSFGFWRTHVVHPADCMQQLLEQVRRHKVNIDADICTVMVTTLVLEGWQRKLDPGYDVLQALNSLLFRVDLADSLFDTIEKLMAP
;
A
#
# COMPACT_ATOMS: atom_id res chain seq x y z
N MET A 1 -10.70 -5.76 -1.12
CA MET A 1 -11.11 -6.01 -2.52
C MET A 1 -10.91 -7.49 -2.84
N HIS A 2 -11.94 -8.21 -3.27
CA HIS A 2 -11.85 -9.64 -3.64
C HIS A 2 -11.72 -9.79 -5.17
N PRO A 3 -10.93 -10.74 -5.71
CA PRO A 3 -10.75 -10.91 -7.15
C PRO A 3 -12.05 -11.11 -7.94
N GLY A 4 -13.04 -11.76 -7.34
CA GLY A 4 -14.37 -11.94 -7.94
C GLY A 4 -15.13 -10.63 -8.21
N ASN A 5 -14.66 -9.50 -7.69
CA ASN A 5 -15.26 -8.18 -7.89
C ASN A 5 -14.59 -7.39 -9.02
N ILE A 6 -13.62 -7.99 -9.72
CA ILE A 6 -12.90 -7.37 -10.84
C ILE A 6 -13.24 -8.14 -12.12
N LEU A 7 -13.90 -7.47 -13.07
CA LEU A 7 -14.17 -8.02 -14.39
C LEU A 7 -13.24 -7.37 -15.41
N VAL A 8 -12.44 -8.18 -16.11
CA VAL A 8 -11.62 -7.73 -17.23
C VAL A 8 -12.35 -8.06 -18.54
N ARG A 9 -12.70 -7.03 -19.30
CA ARG A 9 -13.33 -7.14 -20.62
C ARG A 9 -12.32 -6.79 -21.70
N VAL A 10 -11.99 -7.75 -22.55
CA VAL A 10 -11.18 -7.54 -23.76
C VAL A 10 -12.12 -7.41 -24.95
N THR A 11 -12.11 -6.27 -25.63
CA THR A 11 -12.87 -6.11 -26.86
C THR A 11 -12.11 -6.78 -28.01
N HIS A 12 -12.61 -7.92 -28.48
CA HIS A 12 -12.09 -8.55 -29.69
C HIS A 12 -12.67 -7.83 -30.91
N SER A 13 -11.97 -6.80 -31.40
CA SER A 13 -12.23 -6.27 -32.74
C SER A 13 -11.84 -7.35 -33.76
N LYS A 14 -12.71 -7.69 -34.72
CA LYS A 14 -12.31 -8.50 -35.88
C LYS A 14 -11.11 -7.83 -36.57
N PRO A 15 -10.12 -8.60 -37.09
CA PRO A 15 -8.96 -8.03 -37.76
C PRO A 15 -9.43 -7.33 -39.05
N SER A 16 -9.70 -6.05 -38.95
CA SER A 16 -9.89 -5.15 -40.08
C SER A 16 -8.49 -4.65 -40.46
N HIS A 17 -8.14 -4.71 -41.75
CA HIS A 17 -6.85 -4.31 -42.34
C HIS A 17 -6.43 -2.83 -42.08
N LYS A 18 -7.09 -2.10 -41.16
CA LYS A 18 -6.81 -0.70 -40.82
C LYS A 18 -6.61 -0.43 -39.32
N GLN A 19 -6.61 -1.43 -38.44
CA GLN A 19 -6.46 -1.19 -37.00
C GLN A 19 -5.00 -1.27 -36.55
N ILE A 20 -4.35 -0.10 -36.45
CA ILE A 20 -2.95 0.06 -35.98
C ILE A 20 -2.84 -0.08 -34.45
N PHE A 21 -3.97 0.04 -33.71
CA PHE A 21 -4.00 -0.02 -32.25
C PHE A 21 -4.74 -1.25 -31.73
N ARG A 22 -4.06 -2.07 -30.91
CA ARG A 22 -4.69 -3.15 -30.12
C ARG A 22 -5.73 -2.55 -29.17
N SER A 23 -6.88 -3.21 -29.04
CA SER A 23 -7.90 -2.82 -28.07
C SER A 23 -7.33 -2.89 -26.64
N LYS A 24 -7.50 -1.80 -25.87
CA LYS A 24 -7.09 -1.78 -24.45
C LYS A 24 -8.09 -2.59 -23.62
N PRO A 25 -7.63 -3.45 -22.71
CA PRO A 25 -8.53 -4.16 -21.79
C PRO A 25 -9.25 -3.16 -20.87
N LEU A 26 -10.53 -3.39 -20.63
CA LEU A 26 -11.35 -2.60 -19.71
C LEU A 26 -11.46 -3.34 -18.37
N VAL A 27 -11.11 -2.68 -17.28
CA VAL A 27 -11.28 -3.19 -15.90
C VAL A 27 -12.55 -2.59 -15.32
N ILE A 28 -13.47 -3.44 -14.87
CA ILE A 28 -14.76 -3.06 -14.27
C ILE A 28 -14.76 -3.52 -12.82
N LEU A 29 -15.02 -2.60 -11.89
CA LEU A 29 -15.17 -2.90 -10.46
C LEU A 29 -16.66 -3.07 -10.15
N LEU A 30 -17.02 -4.23 -9.60
CA LEU A 30 -18.43 -4.62 -9.41
C LEU A 30 -18.95 -4.33 -7.99
N ASP A 31 -18.04 -4.27 -7.01
CA ASP A 31 -18.38 -4.17 -5.59
C ASP A 31 -17.63 -3.00 -4.94
N VAL A 32 -18.39 -2.19 -4.21
CA VAL A 32 -17.93 -1.01 -3.46
C VAL A 32 -18.31 -1.09 -1.98
N GLY A 33 -18.78 -2.24 -1.50
CA GLY A 33 -19.30 -2.42 -0.13
C GLY A 33 -18.26 -2.29 0.99
N LEU A 34 -16.97 -2.38 0.66
CA LEU A 34 -15.84 -2.17 1.60
C LEU A 34 -15.03 -0.90 1.25
N THR A 35 -15.65 0.08 0.60
CA THR A 35 -15.00 1.35 0.33
C THR A 35 -14.80 2.11 1.64
N ALA A 36 -13.59 2.62 1.87
CA ALA A 36 -13.26 3.44 3.02
C ALA A 36 -12.84 4.83 2.56
N GLU A 37 -13.25 5.87 3.30
CA GLU A 37 -12.79 7.23 3.08
C GLU A 37 -11.61 7.54 3.99
N LEU A 38 -10.53 8.06 3.40
CA LEU A 38 -9.33 8.43 4.14
C LEU A 38 -9.22 9.94 4.25
N SER A 39 -9.00 10.43 5.47
CA SER A 39 -8.63 11.82 5.71
C SER A 39 -7.25 12.15 5.11
N LYS A 40 -6.94 13.44 4.93
CA LYS A 40 -5.62 13.86 4.44
C LYS A 40 -4.47 13.33 5.31
N LYS A 41 -4.65 13.34 6.64
CA LYS A 41 -3.67 12.81 7.60
C LYS A 41 -3.48 11.31 7.44
N ASP A 42 -4.58 10.57 7.29
CA ASP A 42 -4.55 9.11 7.16
C ASP A 42 -3.86 8.68 5.87
N ARG A 43 -4.11 9.40 4.77
CA ARG A 43 -3.42 9.17 3.49
C ARG A 43 -1.91 9.32 3.62
N VAL A 44 -1.44 10.40 4.27
CA VAL A 44 -0.01 10.65 4.49
C VAL A 44 0.60 9.56 5.39
N ASN A 45 -0.05 9.25 6.52
CA ASN A 45 0.45 8.21 7.43
C ASN A 45 0.53 6.83 6.78
N LEU A 46 -0.48 6.45 5.98
CA LEU A 46 -0.49 5.19 5.23
C LEU A 46 0.61 5.16 4.16
N LEU A 47 0.81 6.28 3.48
CA LEU A 47 1.85 6.42 2.45
C LEU A 47 3.26 6.26 3.06
N ASP A 48 3.53 6.95 4.18
CA ASP A 48 4.79 6.82 4.91
C ASP A 48 4.98 5.41 5.47
N PHE A 49 3.91 4.79 5.95
CA PHE A 49 3.91 3.39 6.38
C PHE A 49 4.34 2.44 5.24
N PHE A 50 3.68 2.50 4.08
CA PHE A 50 4.00 1.62 2.96
C PHE A 50 5.40 1.86 2.41
N LYS A 51 5.85 3.11 2.35
CA LYS A 51 7.24 3.46 2.00
C LYS A 51 8.23 2.83 2.97
N ALA A 52 7.99 2.96 4.28
CA ALA A 52 8.87 2.38 5.29
C ALA A 52 8.93 0.84 5.18
N VAL A 53 7.79 0.18 4.94
CA VAL A 53 7.76 -1.27 4.70
C VAL A 53 8.55 -1.66 3.44
N ALA A 54 8.35 -0.95 2.32
CA ALA A 54 9.04 -1.21 1.06
C ALA A 54 10.55 -0.96 1.14
N LEU A 55 10.98 0.05 1.91
CA LEU A 55 12.38 0.37 2.18
C LEU A 55 12.99 -0.47 3.32
N GLN A 56 12.19 -1.35 3.91
CA GLN A 56 12.56 -2.15 5.08
C GLN A 56 13.06 -1.32 6.28
N ASP A 57 12.51 -0.12 6.46
CA ASP A 57 12.74 0.75 7.62
C ASP A 57 11.73 0.40 8.73
N GLY A 58 12.12 -0.55 9.59
CA GLY A 58 11.25 -1.06 10.65
C GLY A 58 10.88 -0.01 11.70
N ARG A 59 11.79 0.91 12.02
CA ARG A 59 11.53 1.95 13.02
C ARG A 59 10.45 2.91 12.52
N THR A 60 10.62 3.44 11.31
CA THR A 60 9.61 4.32 10.71
C THR A 60 8.30 3.58 10.49
N ALA A 61 8.33 2.31 10.08
CA ALA A 61 7.13 1.49 9.92
C ALA A 61 6.36 1.36 11.24
N ALA A 62 7.04 1.11 12.37
CA ALA A 62 6.43 1.01 13.68
C ALA A 62 5.84 2.34 14.15
N GLU A 63 6.59 3.44 14.02
CA GLU A 63 6.12 4.78 14.39
C GLU A 63 4.90 5.20 13.56
N CYS A 64 4.92 4.95 12.24
CA CYS A 64 3.75 5.17 11.39
C CYS A 64 2.57 4.33 11.85
N THR A 65 2.77 3.04 12.16
CA THR A 65 1.71 2.14 12.64
C THR A 65 1.04 2.67 13.90
N LEU A 66 1.80 3.19 14.87
CA LEU A 66 1.24 3.80 16.08
C LEU A 66 0.40 5.05 15.78
N ARG A 67 0.70 5.76 14.67
CA ARG A 67 -0.05 6.94 14.19
C ARG A 67 -1.28 6.60 13.33
N LEU A 68 -1.50 5.32 13.02
CA LEU A 68 -2.67 4.83 12.24
C LEU A 68 -3.96 4.72 13.06
N SER A 69 -3.94 5.17 14.31
CA SER A 69 -5.15 5.33 15.12
C SER A 69 -5.22 6.71 15.75
N LYS A 70 -6.43 7.28 15.78
CA LYS A 70 -6.72 8.51 16.52
C LYS A 70 -6.68 8.30 18.04
N GLN A 71 -6.93 7.07 18.50
CA GLN A 71 -6.96 6.71 19.91
C GLN A 71 -6.08 5.47 20.14
N GLN A 72 -4.81 5.72 20.44
CA GLN A 72 -3.84 4.65 20.65
C GLN A 72 -3.96 4.07 22.07
N ASN A 73 -4.01 2.74 22.18
CA ASN A 73 -4.11 2.00 23.45
C ASN A 73 -2.95 1.00 23.67
N CYS A 74 -1.92 1.06 22.82
CA CYS A 74 -0.70 0.26 22.99
C CYS A 74 -0.08 0.48 24.38
N PRO A 75 0.04 -0.54 25.24
CA PRO A 75 0.55 -0.39 26.60
C PRO A 75 2.02 0.00 26.67
N ASN A 76 2.83 -0.44 25.70
CA ASN A 76 4.25 -0.12 25.63
C ASN A 76 4.69 0.14 24.18
N PRO A 77 4.48 1.37 23.67
CA PRO A 77 4.85 1.74 22.30
C PRO A 77 6.35 1.58 22.01
N ARG A 78 7.22 1.77 23.02
CA ARG A 78 8.67 1.62 22.85
C ARG A 78 9.07 0.18 22.57
N ALA A 79 8.53 -0.77 23.35
CA ALA A 79 8.78 -2.18 23.13
C ALA A 79 8.27 -2.64 21.75
N PHE A 80 7.13 -2.11 21.31
CA PHE A 80 6.63 -2.37 19.95
C PHE A 80 7.62 -1.89 18.88
N ILE A 81 8.11 -0.64 18.98
CA ILE A 81 9.08 -0.08 18.03
C ILE A 81 10.37 -0.91 18.00
N GLU A 82 10.93 -1.23 19.17
CA GLU A 82 12.17 -2.02 19.28
C GLU A 82 12.01 -3.42 18.66
N GLU A 83 10.88 -4.09 18.88
CA GLU A 83 10.63 -5.42 18.32
C GLU A 83 10.48 -5.40 16.80
N VAL A 84 9.73 -4.42 16.27
CA VAL A 84 9.54 -4.24 14.82
C VAL A 84 10.88 -3.90 14.16
N GLU A 85 11.63 -2.94 14.70
CA GLU A 85 12.94 -2.53 14.18
C GLU A 85 13.91 -3.73 14.11
N LYS A 86 13.96 -4.53 15.19
CA LYS A 86 14.76 -5.76 15.22
C LYS A 86 14.32 -6.78 14.16
N SER A 87 13.02 -6.93 13.95
CA SER A 87 12.45 -7.91 13.00
C SER A 87 12.77 -7.54 11.56
N PHE A 88 12.61 -6.26 11.21
CA PHE A 88 13.00 -5.73 9.91
C PHE A 88 14.52 -5.82 9.67
N GLY A 89 15.33 -5.56 10.70
CA GLY A 89 16.78 -5.76 10.63
C GLY A 89 17.17 -7.19 10.28
N PHE A 90 16.47 -8.18 10.85
CA PHE A 90 16.64 -9.59 10.51
C PHE A 90 16.13 -9.91 9.09
N TRP A 91 14.99 -9.40 8.67
CA TRP A 91 14.44 -9.68 7.33
C TRP A 91 15.30 -9.11 6.21
N ARG A 92 15.93 -7.96 6.44
CA ARG A 92 16.87 -7.35 5.50
C ARG A 92 18.06 -8.25 5.18
N THR A 93 18.50 -9.09 6.11
CA THR A 93 19.60 -10.05 5.87
C THR A 93 19.16 -11.32 5.14
N HIS A 94 17.86 -11.57 5.00
CA HIS A 94 17.31 -12.84 4.49
C HIS A 94 16.52 -12.72 3.17
N VAL A 95 16.58 -11.58 2.47
CA VAL A 95 15.87 -11.32 1.20
C VAL A 95 14.39 -11.71 1.32
N VAL A 96 13.73 -11.20 2.36
CA VAL A 96 12.31 -11.48 2.62
C VAL A 96 11.41 -10.59 1.74
N HIS A 97 10.34 -11.16 1.21
CA HIS A 97 9.37 -10.43 0.41
C HIS A 97 8.66 -9.36 1.29
N PRO A 98 8.48 -8.11 0.83
CA PRO A 98 7.86 -7.05 1.64
C PRO A 98 6.48 -7.41 2.21
N ALA A 99 5.71 -8.23 1.48
CA ALA A 99 4.42 -8.75 1.93
C ALA A 99 4.52 -9.61 3.19
N ASP A 100 5.57 -10.42 3.30
CA ASP A 100 5.78 -11.29 4.46
C ASP A 100 6.21 -10.44 5.68
N CYS A 101 6.99 -9.37 5.45
CA CYS A 101 7.31 -8.36 6.47
C CYS A 101 6.03 -7.71 7.02
N MET A 102 5.09 -7.33 6.15
CA MET A 102 3.82 -6.72 6.54
C MET A 102 2.93 -7.69 7.33
N GLN A 103 2.90 -8.98 6.95
CA GLN A 103 2.16 -10.00 7.71
C GLN A 103 2.72 -10.16 9.13
N GLN A 104 4.04 -10.21 9.27
CA GLN A 104 4.70 -10.30 10.58
C GLN A 104 4.48 -9.03 11.41
N LEU A 105 4.52 -7.85 10.78
CA LEU A 105 4.21 -6.59 11.44
C LEU A 105 2.78 -6.58 12.00
N LEU A 106 1.79 -7.10 11.28
CA LEU A 106 0.42 -7.23 11.80
C LEU A 106 0.31 -8.17 13.00
N GLU A 107 1.12 -9.25 13.05
CA GLU A 107 1.18 -10.11 14.23
C GLU A 107 1.79 -9.38 15.43
N GLN A 108 2.77 -8.51 15.21
CA GLN A 108 3.34 -7.66 16.26
C GLN A 108 2.35 -6.60 16.75
N VAL A 109 1.60 -5.97 15.84
CA VAL A 109 0.47 -5.07 16.17
C VAL A 109 -0.49 -5.76 17.13
N ARG A 110 -0.88 -7.01 16.82
CA ARG A 110 -1.79 -7.80 17.64
C ARG A 110 -1.20 -8.09 19.03
N ARG A 111 0.06 -8.52 19.10
CA ARG A 111 0.75 -8.86 20.37
C ARG A 111 0.92 -7.65 21.29
N HIS A 112 1.32 -6.53 20.72
CA HIS A 112 1.53 -5.27 21.45
C HIS A 112 0.24 -4.47 21.66
N LYS A 113 -0.91 -5.00 21.22
CA LYS A 113 -2.22 -4.34 21.31
C LYS A 113 -2.16 -2.92 20.74
N VAL A 114 -1.52 -2.76 19.59
CA VAL A 114 -1.51 -1.50 18.86
C VAL A 114 -2.86 -1.34 18.19
N ASN A 115 -3.54 -0.23 18.47
CA ASN A 115 -4.80 0.10 17.84
C ASN A 115 -4.57 0.64 16.42
N ILE A 116 -5.43 0.22 15.49
CA ILE A 116 -5.49 0.70 14.10
C ILE A 116 -6.95 1.00 13.79
N ASP A 117 -7.25 2.20 13.28
CA ASP A 117 -8.63 2.59 12.97
C ASP A 117 -9.22 1.70 11.84
N ALA A 118 -10.53 1.44 11.87
CA ALA A 118 -11.17 0.45 11.00
C ALA A 118 -10.98 0.72 9.49
N ASP A 119 -11.10 1.98 9.07
CA ASP A 119 -10.88 2.39 7.68
C ASP A 119 -9.45 2.09 7.23
N ILE A 120 -8.47 2.33 8.11
CA ILE A 120 -7.05 2.05 7.85
C ILE A 120 -6.81 0.56 7.76
N CYS A 121 -7.37 -0.21 8.70
CA CYS A 121 -7.28 -1.66 8.71
C CYS A 121 -7.85 -2.26 7.41
N THR A 122 -8.97 -1.72 6.92
CA THR A 122 -9.59 -2.12 5.65
C THR A 122 -8.64 -1.93 4.47
N VAL A 123 -7.90 -0.81 4.43
CA VAL A 123 -6.88 -0.55 3.42
C VAL A 123 -5.72 -1.53 3.53
N MET A 124 -5.15 -1.71 4.73
CA MET A 124 -4.02 -2.62 4.96
C MET A 124 -4.35 -4.07 4.55
N VAL A 125 -5.49 -4.59 5.00
CA VAL A 125 -5.94 -5.95 4.68
C VAL A 125 -6.25 -6.08 3.20
N THR A 126 -6.87 -5.07 2.58
CA THR A 126 -7.12 -5.09 1.13
C THR A 126 -5.82 -5.14 0.34
N THR A 127 -4.81 -4.36 0.72
CA THR A 127 -3.48 -4.40 0.09
C THR A 127 -2.84 -5.78 0.26
N LEU A 128 -2.91 -6.40 1.44
CA LEU A 128 -2.40 -7.77 1.66
C LEU A 128 -3.11 -8.81 0.79
N VAL A 129 -4.43 -8.73 0.66
CA VAL A 129 -5.19 -9.67 -0.18
C VAL A 129 -4.83 -9.49 -1.65
N LEU A 130 -4.71 -8.25 -2.12
CA LEU A 130 -4.25 -7.95 -3.47
C LEU A 130 -2.83 -8.49 -3.71
N GLU A 131 -1.96 -8.34 -2.71
CA GLU A 131 -0.56 -8.82 -2.66
C GLU A 131 -0.44 -10.34 -2.37
N GLY A 132 -1.52 -11.05 -2.08
CA GLY A 132 -1.56 -12.51 -2.13
C GLY A 132 -2.06 -13.03 -3.48
N TRP A 133 -2.96 -12.30 -4.13
CA TRP A 133 -3.59 -12.73 -5.37
C TRP A 133 -2.76 -12.47 -6.61
N GLN A 134 -2.18 -11.28 -6.75
CA GLN A 134 -1.20 -10.97 -7.78
C GLN A 134 -0.07 -12.01 -7.85
N ARG A 135 0.42 -12.55 -6.72
CA ARG A 135 1.56 -13.47 -6.61
C ARG A 135 1.20 -14.81 -7.24
N LYS A 136 -0.08 -15.16 -7.20
CA LYS A 136 -0.64 -16.33 -7.88
C LYS A 136 -0.85 -16.09 -9.37
N LEU A 137 -1.10 -14.85 -9.79
CA LEU A 137 -1.31 -14.49 -11.21
C LEU A 137 -0.01 -14.25 -11.97
N ASP A 138 0.87 -13.45 -11.40
CA ASP A 138 2.19 -13.06 -11.91
C ASP A 138 3.18 -13.02 -10.74
N PRO A 139 3.93 -14.11 -10.51
CA PRO A 139 4.93 -14.18 -9.45
C PRO A 139 6.08 -13.17 -9.60
N GLY A 140 6.27 -12.59 -10.79
CA GLY A 140 7.30 -11.59 -11.06
C GLY A 140 6.87 -10.16 -10.72
N TYR A 141 5.61 -9.95 -10.32
CA TYR A 141 5.06 -8.63 -10.03
C TYR A 141 4.89 -8.41 -8.52
N ASP A 142 5.50 -7.34 -8.00
CA ASP A 142 5.40 -6.92 -6.60
C ASP A 142 4.48 -5.68 -6.49
N VAL A 143 3.29 -5.84 -5.90
CA VAL A 143 2.33 -4.72 -5.74
C VAL A 143 2.85 -3.70 -4.74
N LEU A 144 3.61 -4.10 -3.73
CA LEU A 144 4.18 -3.17 -2.75
C LEU A 144 5.29 -2.33 -3.37
N GLN A 145 6.11 -2.91 -4.25
CA GLN A 145 7.08 -2.17 -5.03
C GLN A 145 6.42 -1.23 -6.05
N ALA A 146 5.36 -1.70 -6.74
CA ALA A 146 4.60 -0.87 -7.67
C ALA A 146 3.91 0.28 -6.94
N LEU A 147 3.31 0.02 -5.77
CA LEU A 147 2.74 1.03 -4.90
C LEU A 147 3.81 2.06 -4.54
N ASN A 148 4.99 1.63 -4.09
CA ASN A 148 6.09 2.54 -3.79
C ASN A 148 6.44 3.44 -5.00
N SER A 149 6.57 2.87 -6.21
CA SER A 149 6.85 3.63 -7.43
C SER A 149 5.76 4.65 -7.77
N LEU A 150 4.49 4.27 -7.59
CA LEU A 150 3.36 5.18 -7.79
C LEU A 150 3.33 6.29 -6.73
N LEU A 151 3.59 5.96 -5.47
CA LEU A 151 3.63 6.94 -4.38
C LEU A 151 4.75 7.97 -4.59
N PHE A 152 5.95 7.52 -4.97
CA PHE A 152 7.06 8.42 -5.32
C PHE A 152 6.73 9.33 -6.52
N ARG A 153 5.99 8.81 -7.52
CA ARG A 153 5.56 9.63 -8.66
C ARG A 153 4.52 10.67 -8.28
N VAL A 154 3.63 10.36 -7.34
CA VAL A 154 2.65 11.32 -6.83
C VAL A 154 3.35 12.42 -6.03
N ASP A 155 4.30 12.09 -5.15
CA ASP A 155 5.07 13.11 -4.42
C ASP A 155 5.87 14.02 -5.35
N LEU A 156 6.46 13.45 -6.42
CA LEU A 156 7.15 14.23 -7.45
C LEU A 156 6.20 15.14 -8.21
N ALA A 157 5.00 14.64 -8.55
CA ALA A 157 3.99 15.43 -9.24
C ALA A 157 3.48 16.58 -8.36
N ASP A 158 3.13 16.30 -7.10
CA ASP A 158 2.68 17.31 -6.14
C ASP A 158 3.80 18.33 -5.86
N SER A 159 5.04 17.89 -5.68
CA SER A 159 6.19 18.78 -5.51
C SER A 159 6.47 19.65 -6.75
N LEU A 160 6.29 19.11 -7.96
CA LEU A 160 6.38 19.87 -9.21
C LEU A 160 5.25 20.89 -9.32
N PHE A 161 4.01 20.49 -9.02
CA PHE A 161 2.87 21.40 -9.02
C PHE A 161 3.05 22.53 -8.00
N ASP A 162 3.46 22.22 -6.77
CA ASP A 162 3.75 23.21 -5.72
C ASP A 162 4.90 24.15 -6.12
N THR A 163 5.92 23.64 -6.82
CA THR A 163 7.05 24.44 -7.30
C THR A 163 6.64 25.38 -8.43
N ILE A 164 5.81 24.90 -9.36
CA ILE A 164 5.24 25.70 -10.45
C ILE A 164 4.32 26.78 -9.88
N GLU A 165 3.45 26.46 -8.91
CA GLU A 165 2.60 27.47 -8.26
C GLU A 165 3.42 28.54 -7.54
N LYS A 166 4.50 28.18 -6.83
CA LYS A 166 5.41 29.15 -6.20
C LYS A 166 6.17 30.02 -7.20
N LEU A 167 6.52 29.48 -8.37
CA LEU A 167 7.16 30.22 -9.47
C LEU A 167 6.19 31.15 -10.20
N MET A 168 4.88 30.84 -10.17
CA MET A 168 3.83 31.64 -10.80
C MET A 168 3.08 32.57 -9.83
N ALA A 169 3.43 32.55 -8.54
CA ALA A 169 2.94 33.52 -7.57
C ALA A 169 3.63 34.88 -7.79
N PRO A 170 2.88 36.00 -7.84
CA PRO A 170 3.40 37.34 -8.15
C PRO A 170 4.31 37.92 -7.06
#